data_AF-A0A848EFR3-F1
#
_entry.id   AF-A0A848EFR3-F1
#
_cell.length_a   1.000
_cell.length_b   1.000
_cell.length_c   1.000
_cell.angle_alpha   90.00
_cell.angle_beta   90.00
_cell.angle_gamma   90.00
#
_symmetry.space_group_name_H-M   'P 1'
#
loop_
_entity.id
_entity.type
_entity.pdbx_description
1 polymer ?
#
loop_
_entity_poly.entity_id
_entity_poly.type
_entity_poly.pdbx_seq_one_letter_code
_entity_poly.pdbx_strand_id
1 'polypeptide(L)'
;MKRLFAAAAALLLGCALPARAQDFPNRQISMIVVFAPGGATDVLARIAAEHMSRTLGRSVVVENVSGAGGQQVDSACVLAPAAVPQIQAGTMRGLLTAAATRNPNAPNVPSAAEAGVPDYIFQGWNAVFAPRGTPAPVVAKLDGALRAALADPAIRQRIEALGSIPAAPDQQGPEALARLVRSEVDRWSTVVRAAGIEPQ
;
A
#
# COMPACT_ATOMS: atom_id res chain seq x y z
N MET A 1 8.58 37.76 -69.78
CA MET A 1 8.39 38.50 -68.52
C MET A 1 7.90 37.54 -67.43
N LYS A 2 8.53 37.58 -66.25
CA LYS A 2 8.17 36.96 -64.95
C LYS A 2 8.75 35.56 -64.59
N ARG A 3 9.98 35.61 -64.03
CA ARG A 3 10.51 34.99 -62.77
C ARG A 3 10.45 33.43 -62.63
N LEU A 4 11.55 32.67 -62.76
CA LEU A 4 12.64 32.37 -61.79
C LEU A 4 12.17 32.04 -60.36
N PHE A 5 12.30 30.77 -59.92
CA PHE A 5 12.94 30.33 -58.67
C PHE A 5 13.08 28.79 -58.63
N ALA A 6 14.29 28.33 -58.32
CA ALA A 6 14.67 26.94 -58.06
C ALA A 6 14.87 26.72 -56.54
N ALA A 7 14.57 25.52 -56.02
CA ALA A 7 15.15 24.90 -54.80
C ALA A 7 14.49 23.51 -54.63
N ALA A 8 15.18 22.37 -54.78
CA ALA A 8 16.19 21.75 -53.91
C ALA A 8 15.65 21.19 -52.57
N ALA A 9 15.53 19.85 -52.55
CA ALA A 9 15.67 18.87 -51.47
C ALA A 9 15.44 19.25 -49.99
N ALA A 10 14.59 18.46 -49.31
CA ALA A 10 14.93 17.88 -47.99
C ALA A 10 14.02 16.67 -47.67
N LEU A 11 14.64 15.48 -47.68
CA LEU A 11 14.17 14.30 -46.96
C LEU A 11 13.94 14.67 -45.49
N LEU A 12 12.73 14.46 -44.98
CA LEU A 12 12.48 14.33 -43.54
C LEU A 12 12.09 12.89 -43.23
N LEU A 13 13.08 11.97 -43.33
CA LEU A 13 13.07 10.76 -42.52
C LEU A 13 13.26 11.22 -41.08
N GLY A 14 12.15 11.42 -40.37
CA GLY A 14 12.16 11.61 -38.92
C GLY A 14 12.68 10.33 -38.27
N CYS A 15 13.96 10.32 -37.90
CA CYS A 15 14.52 9.33 -37.00
C CYS A 15 13.66 9.25 -35.74
N ALA A 16 12.92 8.16 -35.56
CA ALA A 16 12.40 7.76 -34.27
C ALA A 16 13.61 7.52 -33.35
N LEU A 17 13.96 8.50 -32.53
CA LEU A 17 14.94 8.30 -31.47
C LEU A 17 14.43 7.16 -30.60
N PRO A 18 15.28 6.16 -30.27
CA PRO A 18 14.87 5.08 -29.40
C PRO A 18 14.48 5.71 -28.06
N ALA A 19 13.25 5.46 -27.62
CA ALA A 19 12.83 5.80 -26.27
C ALA A 19 13.70 4.97 -25.32
N ARG A 20 14.81 5.55 -24.85
CA ARG A 20 15.59 4.96 -23.77
C ARG A 20 14.70 4.96 -22.54
N ALA A 21 14.45 3.76 -22.01
CA ALA A 21 13.89 3.63 -20.67
C ALA A 21 14.74 4.51 -19.75
N GLN A 22 14.11 5.53 -19.15
CA GLN A 22 14.83 6.37 -18.20
C GLN A 22 15.28 5.51 -17.03
N ASP A 23 16.54 5.65 -16.64
CA ASP A 23 17.06 4.99 -15.44
C ASP A 23 16.22 5.41 -14.24
N PHE A 24 15.64 4.46 -13.53
CA PHE A 24 14.84 4.70 -12.33
C PHE A 24 15.65 4.26 -11.09
N PRO A 25 15.67 5.04 -9.99
CA PRO A 25 14.97 6.31 -9.75
C PRO A 25 15.81 7.55 -10.11
N ASN A 26 15.18 8.54 -10.77
CA ASN A 26 15.78 9.84 -11.10
C ASN A 26 15.53 10.93 -10.06
N ARG A 27 14.70 10.67 -9.05
CA ARG A 27 14.36 11.60 -7.97
C ARG A 27 14.15 10.84 -6.65
N GLN A 28 14.16 11.58 -5.56
CA GLN A 28 13.78 11.09 -4.23
C GLN A 28 12.37 10.50 -4.25
N ILE A 29 12.16 9.43 -3.48
CA ILE A 29 10.89 8.74 -3.36
C ILE A 29 10.26 9.15 -2.02
N SER A 30 9.03 9.65 -2.02
CA SER A 30 8.27 9.88 -0.77
C SER A 30 7.41 8.66 -0.44
N MET A 31 7.52 8.19 0.79
CA MET A 31 6.74 7.10 1.38
C MET A 31 5.81 7.69 2.44
N ILE A 32 4.52 7.72 2.15
CA ILE A 32 3.53 8.34 3.02
C ILE A 32 3.10 7.34 4.10
N VAL A 33 3.13 7.78 5.36
CA VAL A 33 2.67 7.04 6.52
C VAL A 33 1.53 7.81 7.17
N VAL A 34 0.33 7.25 7.12
CA VAL A 34 -0.91 7.86 7.65
C VAL A 34 -1.07 7.71 9.18
N PHE A 35 0.05 7.56 9.89
CA PHE A 35 0.10 7.37 11.33
C PHE A 35 1.11 8.33 11.95
N ALA A 36 0.98 8.56 13.26
CA ALA A 36 1.86 9.45 14.00
C ALA A 36 3.34 9.05 13.85
N PRO A 37 4.26 10.02 13.77
CA PRO A 37 5.70 9.77 13.84
C PRO A 37 6.04 8.90 15.06
N GLY A 38 6.92 7.92 14.90
CA GLY A 38 7.30 6.97 15.94
C GLY A 38 6.33 5.82 16.21
N GLY A 39 5.15 5.81 15.56
CA GLY A 39 4.22 4.67 15.61
C GLY A 39 4.76 3.42 14.91
N ALA A 40 4.15 2.25 15.15
CA ALA A 40 4.63 0.99 14.58
C ALA A 40 4.71 1.03 13.03
N THR A 41 3.73 1.65 12.37
CA THR A 41 3.73 1.85 10.91
C THR A 41 4.85 2.79 10.46
N ASP A 42 5.15 3.83 11.23
CA ASP A 42 6.25 4.75 10.95
C ASP A 42 7.61 4.05 11.08
N VAL A 43 7.80 3.25 12.13
CA VAL A 43 9.02 2.46 12.34
C VAL A 43 9.22 1.47 11.20
N LEU A 44 8.17 0.75 10.79
CA LEU A 44 8.26 -0.15 9.64
C LEU A 44 8.59 0.58 8.34
N ALA A 45 7.91 1.69 8.08
CA ALA A 45 8.15 2.49 6.90
C ALA A 45 9.59 2.99 6.84
N ARG A 46 10.17 3.39 7.98
CA ARG A 46 11.57 3.83 8.06
C ARG A 46 12.56 2.70 7.80
N ILE A 47 12.35 1.51 8.36
CA ILE A 47 13.19 0.34 8.09
C ILE A 47 13.15 -0.01 6.59
N ALA A 48 11.94 -0.06 6.01
CA ALA A 48 11.76 -0.32 4.59
C ALA A 48 12.42 0.77 3.73
N ALA A 49 12.18 2.04 4.05
CA ALA A 49 12.74 3.19 3.34
C ALA A 49 14.27 3.19 3.38
N GLU A 50 14.89 2.84 4.51
CA GLU A 50 16.33 2.76 4.63
C GLU A 50 16.91 1.65 3.73
N HIS A 51 16.34 0.45 3.78
CA HIS A 51 16.79 -0.65 2.93
C HIS A 51 16.57 -0.34 1.44
N MET A 52 15.41 0.20 1.09
CA MET A 52 15.10 0.65 -0.26
C MET A 52 16.07 1.73 -0.73
N SER A 53 16.47 2.65 0.14
CA SER A 53 17.42 3.71 -0.22
C SER A 53 18.78 3.15 -0.63
N ARG A 54 19.25 2.11 0.07
CA ARG A 54 20.52 1.42 -0.25
C ARG A 54 20.43 0.68 -1.59
N THR A 55 19.34 -0.04 -1.83
CA THR A 55 19.15 -0.84 -3.05
C THR A 55 18.88 0.02 -4.29
N LEU A 56 18.18 1.15 -4.12
CA LEU A 56 17.80 2.05 -5.21
C LEU A 56 18.83 3.15 -5.48
N GLY A 57 19.85 3.31 -4.64
CA GLY A 57 20.87 4.35 -4.76
C GLY A 57 20.32 5.79 -4.64
N ARG A 58 19.12 5.96 -4.10
CA ARG A 58 18.40 7.22 -3.94
C ARG A 58 17.65 7.24 -2.63
N SER A 59 17.47 8.41 -2.04
CA SER A 59 16.74 8.56 -0.77
C SER A 59 15.25 8.21 -0.91
N VAL A 60 14.74 7.48 0.08
CA VAL A 60 13.31 7.28 0.33
C VAL A 60 12.97 8.03 1.62
N VAL A 61 12.10 9.04 1.54
CA VAL A 61 11.70 9.87 2.69
C VAL A 61 10.36 9.42 3.21
N VAL A 62 10.28 9.20 4.52
CA VAL A 62 9.03 8.90 5.20
C VAL A 62 8.35 10.20 5.60
N GLU A 63 7.16 10.44 5.07
CA GLU A 63 6.31 11.60 5.39
C GLU A 63 5.13 11.13 6.25
N ASN A 64 5.04 11.65 7.48
CA ASN A 64 3.93 11.34 8.37
C ASN A 64 2.77 12.31 8.15
N VAL A 65 1.60 11.78 7.88
CA VAL A 65 0.34 12.52 7.89
C VAL A 65 -0.46 12.08 9.12
N SER A 66 -0.44 12.90 10.17
CA SER A 66 -1.00 12.57 11.48
C SER A 66 -2.49 12.94 11.60
N GLY A 67 -3.33 11.97 11.99
CA GLY A 67 -4.73 12.18 12.37
C GLY A 67 -5.36 11.05 13.20
N ALA A 68 -4.80 9.83 13.17
CA ALA A 68 -5.41 8.63 13.78
C ALA A 68 -4.87 8.23 15.18
N GLY A 69 -4.05 9.05 15.84
CA GLY A 69 -3.18 8.66 16.98
C GLY A 69 -3.73 8.75 18.42
N GLY A 70 -5.01 9.10 18.62
CA GLY A 70 -5.81 8.59 19.74
C GLY A 70 -5.49 8.94 21.21
N GLN A 71 -5.47 10.22 21.61
CA GLN A 71 -5.69 10.64 23.02
C GLN A 71 -6.85 11.66 23.16
N GLN A 72 -7.67 11.82 22.12
CA GLN A 72 -8.81 12.76 22.11
C GLN A 72 -10.16 12.06 21.91
N VAL A 73 -10.17 10.73 21.79
CA VAL A 73 -11.37 9.94 21.43
C VAL A 73 -11.50 8.74 22.37
N ASP A 74 -12.72 8.48 22.83
CA ASP A 74 -13.02 7.41 23.80
C ASP A 74 -12.90 6.00 23.21
N SER A 75 -13.16 5.87 21.90
CA SER A 75 -13.04 4.63 21.15
C SER A 75 -12.82 4.87 19.67
N ALA A 76 -12.21 3.91 18.98
CA ALA A 76 -11.99 3.96 17.54
C ALA A 76 -11.92 2.55 16.95
N CYS A 77 -12.37 2.40 15.71
CA CYS A 77 -12.08 1.23 14.88
C CYS A 77 -10.79 1.50 14.11
N VAL A 78 -9.71 0.79 14.45
CA VAL A 78 -8.37 0.99 13.88
C VAL A 78 -7.80 -0.32 13.34
N LEU A 79 -6.86 -0.22 12.40
CA LEU A 79 -6.19 -1.38 11.82
C LEU A 79 -5.25 -2.06 12.82
N ALA A 80 -5.13 -3.39 12.70
CA ALA A 80 -4.34 -4.21 13.63
C ALA A 80 -2.89 -3.75 13.84
N PRO A 81 -2.11 -3.31 12.82
CA PRO A 81 -0.75 -2.80 13.04
C PRO A 81 -0.61 -1.64 14.03
N ALA A 82 -1.64 -0.80 14.10
CA ALA A 82 -1.67 0.30 15.06
C ALA A 82 -2.15 -0.17 16.44
N ALA A 83 -3.05 -1.16 16.47
CA ALA A 83 -3.71 -1.61 17.68
C ALA A 83 -2.92 -2.65 18.49
N VAL A 84 -2.41 -3.68 17.84
CA VAL A 84 -1.84 -4.86 18.49
C VAL A 84 -0.70 -4.52 19.45
N PRO A 85 0.32 -3.72 19.06
CA PRO A 85 1.39 -3.35 19.99
C PRO A 85 0.91 -2.58 21.22
N GLN A 86 -0.13 -1.74 21.07
CA GLN A 86 -0.69 -0.95 22.18
C GLN A 86 -1.58 -1.81 23.10
N ILE A 87 -2.29 -2.79 22.53
CA ILE A 87 -3.03 -3.79 23.30
C ILE A 87 -2.06 -4.66 24.11
N GLN A 88 -0.95 -5.08 23.50
CA GLN A 88 0.12 -5.82 24.18
C GLN A 88 0.80 -4.98 25.28
N ALA A 89 0.98 -3.68 25.03
CA ALA A 89 1.54 -2.75 26.01
C ALA A 89 0.54 -2.34 27.12
N GLY A 90 -0.73 -2.73 27.02
CA GLY A 90 -1.77 -2.37 27.99
C GLY A 90 -2.25 -0.92 27.91
N THR A 91 -1.83 -0.17 26.90
CA THR A 91 -2.23 1.24 26.69
C THR A 91 -3.54 1.37 25.92
N MET A 92 -3.99 0.30 25.24
CA MET A 92 -5.30 0.21 24.61
C MET A 92 -6.04 -1.05 25.03
N ARG A 93 -7.35 -0.93 25.22
CA ARG A 93 -8.24 -2.06 25.43
C ARG A 93 -8.83 -2.50 24.10
N GLY A 94 -8.50 -3.71 23.64
CA GLY A 94 -9.17 -4.32 22.49
C GLY A 94 -10.58 -4.77 22.87
N LEU A 95 -11.59 -4.30 22.13
CA LEU A 95 -13.00 -4.68 22.36
C LEU A 95 -13.43 -5.86 21.48
N LEU A 96 -13.06 -5.81 20.19
CA LEU A 96 -13.32 -6.87 19.22
C LEU A 96 -12.31 -6.77 18.06
N THR A 97 -12.04 -7.89 17.41
CA THR A 97 -11.37 -7.95 16.10
C THR A 97 -12.45 -8.08 15.03
N ALA A 98 -12.50 -7.14 14.08
CA ALA A 98 -13.46 -7.14 12.97
C ALA A 98 -13.08 -8.19 11.90
N ALA A 99 -12.90 -9.44 12.32
CA ALA A 99 -12.55 -10.58 11.50
C ALA A 99 -13.26 -11.83 12.02
N ALA A 100 -13.31 -12.87 11.20
CA ALA A 100 -13.99 -14.13 11.55
C ALA A 100 -13.30 -14.85 12.71
N THR A 101 -11.98 -14.70 12.83
CA THR A 101 -11.14 -15.32 13.86
C THR A 101 -10.38 -14.27 14.66
N ARG A 102 -9.91 -14.65 15.86
CA ARG A 102 -9.07 -13.79 16.68
C ARG A 102 -7.75 -13.49 16.00
N ASN A 103 -7.17 -12.35 16.33
CA ASN A 103 -5.77 -12.08 16.00
C ASN A 103 -4.85 -12.90 16.94
N PRO A 104 -3.95 -13.76 16.42
CA PRO A 104 -3.04 -14.53 17.26
C PRO A 104 -2.14 -13.68 18.17
N ASN A 105 -1.89 -12.42 17.79
CA ASN A 105 -1.06 -11.49 18.56
C ASN A 105 -1.86 -10.63 19.56
N ALA A 106 -3.18 -10.78 19.57
CA ALA A 106 -4.07 -10.20 20.58
C ALA A 106 -5.14 -11.24 20.98
N PRO A 107 -4.73 -12.40 21.54
CA PRO A 107 -5.63 -13.55 21.73
C PRO A 107 -6.72 -13.29 22.78
N ASN A 108 -6.55 -12.27 23.62
CA ASN A 108 -7.54 -11.81 24.60
C ASN A 108 -8.67 -10.98 23.96
N VAL A 109 -8.55 -10.57 22.70
CA VAL A 109 -9.56 -9.81 21.99
C VAL A 109 -10.45 -10.77 21.19
N PRO A 110 -11.78 -10.79 21.43
CA PRO A 110 -12.69 -11.70 20.72
C PRO A 110 -12.79 -11.35 19.23
N SER A 111 -13.11 -12.34 18.40
CA SER A 111 -13.49 -12.13 17.01
C SER A 111 -14.88 -11.47 16.92
N ALA A 112 -15.26 -11.03 15.72
CA ALA A 112 -16.58 -10.43 15.48
C ALA A 112 -17.71 -11.40 15.84
N ALA A 113 -17.55 -12.69 15.49
CA ALA A 113 -18.51 -13.73 15.83
C ALA A 113 -18.60 -13.98 17.34
N GLU A 114 -17.47 -14.05 18.05
CA GLU A 114 -17.44 -14.24 19.50
C GLU A 114 -18.00 -13.03 20.27
N ALA A 115 -17.92 -11.84 19.69
CA ALA A 115 -18.49 -10.61 20.23
C ALA A 115 -19.98 -10.43 19.90
N GLY A 116 -20.62 -11.40 19.22
CA GLY A 116 -22.06 -11.35 18.89
C GLY A 116 -22.39 -10.54 17.63
N VAL A 117 -21.40 -10.17 16.82
CA VAL A 117 -21.55 -9.41 15.57
C VAL A 117 -20.89 -10.13 14.39
N PRO A 118 -21.31 -11.36 14.04
CA PRO A 118 -20.61 -12.23 13.09
C PRO A 118 -20.44 -11.64 11.69
N ASP A 119 -21.36 -10.76 11.27
CA ASP A 119 -21.31 -10.11 9.96
C ASP A 119 -20.42 -8.85 9.95
N TYR A 120 -19.91 -8.40 11.10
CA TYR A 120 -19.04 -7.24 11.24
C TYR A 120 -17.58 -7.58 10.87
N ILE A 121 -17.36 -7.84 9.58
CA ILE A 121 -16.06 -8.21 9.03
C ILE A 121 -15.46 -7.03 8.27
N PHE A 122 -14.43 -6.43 8.85
CA PHE A 122 -13.67 -5.32 8.29
C PHE A 122 -12.18 -5.69 8.22
N GLN A 123 -11.74 -6.19 7.07
CA GLN A 123 -10.34 -6.58 6.86
C GLN A 123 -9.67 -5.57 5.92
N GLY A 124 -8.79 -4.75 6.49
CA GLY A 124 -7.96 -3.83 5.71
C GLY A 124 -6.87 -4.56 4.93
N TRP A 125 -6.56 -4.06 3.74
CA TRP A 125 -5.48 -4.56 2.87
C TRP A 125 -4.54 -3.42 2.48
N ASN A 126 -3.30 -3.78 2.16
CA ASN A 126 -2.28 -2.85 1.68
C ASN A 126 -1.77 -3.32 0.33
N ALA A 127 -1.43 -2.37 -0.55
CA ALA A 127 -0.93 -2.67 -1.88
C ALA A 127 0.03 -1.59 -2.38
N VAL A 128 0.87 -1.96 -3.34
CA VAL A 128 1.77 -1.03 -4.05
C VAL A 128 1.22 -0.80 -5.46
N PHE A 129 1.03 0.47 -5.80
CA PHE A 129 0.58 0.89 -7.13
C PHE A 129 1.69 1.65 -7.86
N ALA A 130 1.70 1.54 -9.18
CA ALA A 130 2.57 2.32 -10.05
C ALA A 130 1.73 3.27 -10.94
N PRO A 131 2.27 4.42 -11.35
CA PRO A 131 1.56 5.34 -12.26
C PRO A 131 1.09 4.66 -13.54
N ARG A 132 -0.06 5.11 -14.07
CA ARG A 132 -0.55 4.68 -15.38
C ARG A 132 0.54 4.88 -16.44
N GLY A 133 0.77 3.86 -17.26
CA GLY A 133 1.79 3.89 -18.31
C GLY A 133 3.20 3.52 -17.83
N THR A 134 3.38 3.13 -16.57
CA THR A 134 4.66 2.55 -16.11
C THR A 134 5.02 1.35 -16.99
N PRO A 135 6.23 1.30 -17.59
CA PRO A 135 6.61 0.22 -18.50
C PRO A 135 6.51 -1.16 -17.86
N ALA A 136 6.06 -2.16 -18.62
CA ALA A 136 5.88 -3.53 -18.14
C ALA A 136 7.15 -4.13 -17.48
N PRO A 137 8.37 -3.89 -17.99
CA PRO A 137 9.59 -4.37 -17.31
C PRO A 137 9.79 -3.77 -15.91
N VAL A 138 9.36 -2.53 -15.68
CA VAL A 138 9.43 -1.87 -14.36
C VAL A 138 8.41 -2.49 -13.41
N VAL A 139 7.18 -2.72 -13.89
CA VAL A 139 6.14 -3.41 -13.09
C VAL A 139 6.59 -4.81 -12.71
N ALA A 140 7.16 -5.57 -13.65
CA ALA A 140 7.68 -6.92 -13.37
C ALA A 140 8.80 -6.91 -12.33
N LYS A 141 9.71 -5.92 -12.38
CA LYS A 141 10.77 -5.75 -11.39
C LYS A 141 10.23 -5.42 -10.00
N LEU A 142 9.22 -4.55 -9.91
CA LEU A 142 8.55 -4.21 -8.64
C LEU A 142 7.80 -5.41 -8.06
N ASP A 143 7.04 -6.13 -8.89
CA ASP A 143 6.33 -7.34 -8.47
C ASP A 143 7.30 -8.41 -7.94
N GLY A 144 8.38 -8.69 -8.69
CA GLY A 144 9.41 -9.63 -8.27
C GLY A 144 10.06 -9.26 -6.93
N ALA A 145 10.34 -7.97 -6.71
CA ALA A 145 10.87 -7.49 -5.43
C ALA A 145 9.87 -7.64 -4.27
N LEU A 146 8.59 -7.32 -4.48
CA LEU A 146 7.55 -7.53 -3.47
C LEU A 146 7.39 -9.01 -3.11
N ARG A 147 7.37 -9.90 -4.10
CA ARG A 147 7.28 -11.35 -3.89
C ARG A 147 8.47 -11.87 -3.11
N ALA A 148 9.68 -11.43 -3.44
CA ALA A 148 10.88 -11.79 -2.70
C ALA A 148 10.81 -11.31 -1.24
N ALA A 149 10.34 -10.09 -0.99
CA ALA A 149 10.15 -9.57 0.35
C ALA A 149 9.11 -10.38 1.16
N LEU A 150 7.98 -10.75 0.54
CA LEU A 150 6.95 -11.57 1.19
C LEU A 150 7.35 -13.05 1.37
N ALA A 151 8.40 -13.51 0.68
CA ALA A 151 9.00 -14.82 0.86
C ALA A 151 10.05 -14.85 1.98
N ASP A 152 10.60 -13.69 2.37
CA ASP A 152 11.59 -13.58 3.44
C ASP A 152 10.95 -13.89 4.81
N PRO A 153 11.45 -14.88 5.57
CA PRO A 153 10.87 -15.27 6.86
C PRO A 153 10.89 -14.15 7.91
N ALA A 154 11.93 -13.31 7.94
CA ALA A 154 12.04 -12.21 8.90
C ALA A 154 11.01 -11.11 8.60
N ILE A 155 10.76 -10.84 7.32
CA ILE A 155 9.71 -9.91 6.90
C ILE A 155 8.33 -10.45 7.28
N ARG A 156 8.06 -11.72 6.98
CA ARG A 156 6.78 -12.37 7.34
C ARG A 156 6.54 -12.33 8.84
N GLN A 157 7.54 -12.72 9.62
CA GLN A 157 7.47 -12.69 11.08
C GLN A 157 7.20 -11.27 11.60
N ARG A 158 7.82 -10.24 11.00
CA ARG A 158 7.59 -8.86 11.42
C ARG A 158 6.17 -8.37 11.10
N ILE A 159 5.63 -8.73 9.93
CA ILE A 159 4.24 -8.43 9.53
C ILE A 159 3.26 -9.11 10.50
N GLU A 160 3.49 -10.39 10.78
CA GLU A 160 2.68 -11.19 11.69
C GLU A 160 2.72 -10.64 13.12
N ALA A 161 3.89 -10.27 13.64
CA ALA A 161 4.04 -9.69 14.98
C ALA A 161 3.25 -8.38 15.17
N LEU A 162 2.94 -7.66 14.09
CA LEU A 162 2.10 -6.47 14.10
C LEU A 162 0.61 -6.79 13.91
N GLY A 163 0.24 -8.07 13.91
CA GLY A 163 -1.13 -8.53 13.75
C GLY A 163 -1.64 -8.45 12.31
N SER A 164 -0.76 -8.34 11.32
CA SER A 164 -1.13 -8.43 9.90
C SER A 164 -0.85 -9.81 9.33
N ILE A 165 -1.53 -10.13 8.23
CA ILE A 165 -1.37 -11.41 7.53
C ILE A 165 -0.65 -11.11 6.21
N PRO A 166 0.53 -11.70 5.94
CA PRO A 166 1.17 -11.59 4.63
C PRO A 166 0.25 -12.11 3.54
N ALA A 167 0.16 -11.40 2.41
CA ALA A 167 -0.63 -11.85 1.27
C ALA A 167 -0.16 -13.22 0.80
N ALA A 168 -1.09 -14.16 0.62
CA ALA A 168 -0.77 -15.50 0.11
C ALA A 168 -0.31 -15.42 -1.35
N PRO A 169 0.46 -16.41 -1.86
CA PRO A 169 1.02 -16.34 -3.21
C PRO A 169 0.01 -16.09 -4.35
N ASP A 170 -1.21 -16.61 -4.21
CA ASP A 170 -2.35 -16.45 -5.14
C ASP A 170 -3.01 -15.06 -5.04
N GLN A 171 -2.77 -14.34 -3.95
CA GLN A 171 -3.21 -12.97 -3.71
C GLN A 171 -2.16 -11.92 -4.11
N GLN A 172 -0.99 -12.35 -4.57
CA GLN A 172 0.12 -11.46 -4.94
C GLN A 172 0.11 -11.13 -6.43
N GLY A 173 0.56 -9.90 -6.71
CA GLY A 173 0.86 -9.40 -8.05
C GLY A 173 -0.26 -8.65 -8.76
N PRO A 174 0.02 -8.10 -9.95
CA PRO A 174 -0.83 -7.08 -10.57
C PRO A 174 -2.25 -7.54 -10.87
N GLU A 175 -2.42 -8.77 -11.34
CA GLU A 175 -3.74 -9.33 -11.67
C GLU A 175 -4.58 -9.62 -10.43
N ALA A 176 -3.96 -10.20 -9.39
CA ALA A 176 -4.61 -10.46 -8.11
C ALA A 176 -5.04 -9.16 -7.44
N LEU A 177 -4.16 -8.16 -7.45
CA LEU A 177 -4.49 -6.83 -6.95
C LEU A 177 -5.62 -6.18 -7.75
N ALA A 178 -5.61 -6.28 -9.08
CA ALA A 178 -6.69 -5.74 -9.91
C ALA A 178 -8.05 -6.41 -9.62
N ARG A 179 -8.06 -7.71 -9.34
CA ARG A 179 -9.28 -8.42 -8.89
C ARG A 179 -9.74 -7.92 -7.53
N LEU A 180 -8.82 -7.82 -6.57
CA LEU A 180 -9.11 -7.33 -5.22
C LEU A 180 -9.71 -5.91 -5.24
N VAL A 181 -9.09 -4.99 -5.98
CA VAL A 181 -9.57 -3.61 -6.09
C VAL A 181 -11.00 -3.57 -6.63
N ARG A 182 -11.30 -4.33 -7.70
CA ARG A 182 -12.66 -4.37 -8.25
C ARG A 182 -13.66 -4.91 -7.23
N SER A 183 -13.37 -6.03 -6.58
CA SER A 183 -14.28 -6.60 -5.58
C SER A 183 -14.50 -5.67 -4.39
N GLU A 184 -13.47 -4.95 -3.96
CA GLU A 184 -13.55 -4.01 -2.85
C GLU A 184 -14.35 -2.76 -3.24
N VAL A 185 -14.17 -2.24 -4.46
CA VAL A 185 -15.03 -1.15 -4.96
C VAL A 185 -16.49 -1.58 -4.99
N ASP A 186 -16.80 -2.78 -5.49
CA ASP A 186 -18.18 -3.28 -5.56
C ASP A 186 -18.80 -3.44 -4.15
N ARG A 187 -18.04 -4.06 -3.23
CA ARG A 187 -18.45 -4.25 -1.84
C ARG A 187 -18.69 -2.92 -1.15
N TRP A 188 -17.71 -2.01 -1.15
CA TRP A 188 -17.81 -0.74 -0.43
C TRP A 188 -18.82 0.21 -1.06
N SER A 189 -18.99 0.20 -2.38
CA SER A 189 -20.06 0.98 -3.04
C SER A 189 -21.45 0.55 -2.60
N THR A 190 -21.64 -0.72 -2.25
CA THR A 190 -22.91 -1.22 -1.70
C THR A 190 -23.10 -0.75 -0.27
N VAL A 191 -22.06 -0.86 0.56
CA VAL A 191 -22.10 -0.43 1.97
C VAL A 191 -22.34 1.08 2.09
N VAL A 192 -21.58 1.90 1.35
CA VAL A 192 -21.69 3.37 1.36
C VAL A 192 -23.10 3.82 0.98
N ARG A 193 -23.69 3.21 -0.06
CA ARG A 193 -25.07 3.49 -0.48
C ARG A 193 -26.09 3.07 0.56
N ALA A 194 -25.95 1.87 1.13
CA ALA A 194 -26.84 1.40 2.19
C ALA A 194 -26.77 2.27 3.46
N ALA A 195 -25.60 2.86 3.74
CA ALA A 195 -25.38 3.76 4.86
C ALA A 195 -25.82 5.22 4.61
N GLY A 196 -26.25 5.57 3.38
CA GLY A 196 -26.65 6.93 3.03
C GLY A 196 -25.50 7.95 3.10
N ILE A 197 -24.26 7.50 2.85
CA ILE A 197 -23.08 8.36 2.86
C ILE A 197 -22.94 9.01 1.48
N GLU A 198 -22.98 10.34 1.45
CA GLU A 198 -22.83 11.13 0.22
C GLU A 198 -21.38 11.61 0.02
N PRO A 199 -20.93 11.79 -1.23
CA PRO A 199 -19.67 12.49 -1.53
C PRO A 199 -19.67 13.91 -0.94
N GLN A 200 -18.53 14.33 -0.39
CA GLN A 200 -18.29 15.70 0.07
C GLN A 200 -17.81 16.60 -1.07
#